data_AF-A0A4S5CMI9-F1
#
_entry.id   AF-A0A4S5CMI9-F1
#
_cell.length_a   1.000
_cell.length_b   1.000
_cell.length_c   1.000
_cell.angle_alpha   90.00
_cell.angle_beta   90.00
_cell.angle_gamma   90.00
#
_symmetry.space_group_name_H-M   'P 1'
#
loop_
_entity.id
_entity.type
_entity.pdbx_description
1 polymer ?
#
loop_
_entity_poly.entity_id
_entity_poly.type
_entity_poly.pdbx_seq_one_letter_code
_entity_poly.pdbx_strand_id
1 'polypeptide(L)'
;MNDLITAIKAWPIIVQGALGSGLFWLILVLLQKISLKITGYLSHLFKESEKSEIRTELLKILMTEAAGIEKLNYAAPILYRMARPFLRAILWLVLGLFVGSIISIFGIIGYIGSIYYLLQALNVVSAYKYNGDLEERKSALSARLKELEENV
;
A
#
# COMPACT_ATOMS: atom_id res chain seq x y z
N MET A 1 -15.26 33.97 -21.45
CA MET A 1 -14.66 32.65 -21.76
C MET A 1 -14.75 32.33 -23.26
N ASN A 2 -15.90 32.57 -23.90
CA ASN A 2 -16.05 32.43 -25.35
C ASN A 2 -15.13 33.37 -26.14
N ASP A 3 -14.98 34.63 -25.73
CA ASP A 3 -14.14 35.60 -26.46
C ASP A 3 -12.65 35.25 -26.47
N LEU A 4 -12.16 34.66 -25.37
CA LEU A 4 -10.78 34.20 -25.23
C LEU A 4 -10.49 33.01 -26.16
N ILE A 5 -11.44 32.07 -26.25
CA ILE A 5 -11.34 30.90 -27.14
C ILE A 5 -11.36 31.35 -28.61
N THR A 6 -12.21 32.33 -28.96
CA THR A 6 -12.28 32.89 -30.31
C THR A 6 -11.00 33.63 -30.68
N ALA A 7 -10.42 34.41 -29.75
CA ALA A 7 -9.15 35.09 -29.96
C ALA A 7 -7.97 34.13 -30.16
N ILE A 8 -7.91 33.04 -29.39
CA ILE A 8 -6.88 31.99 -29.54
C ILE A 8 -7.04 31.25 -30.87
N LYS A 9 -8.28 30.98 -31.29
CA LYS A 9 -8.59 30.35 -32.59
C LYS A 9 -8.22 31.21 -33.79
N ALA A 10 -8.14 32.53 -33.62
CA ALA A 10 -7.73 33.46 -34.67
C ALA A 10 -6.21 33.53 -34.88
N TRP A 11 -5.41 32.90 -34.03
CA TRP A 11 -3.95 32.88 -34.18
C TRP A 11 -3.50 32.05 -35.39
N PRO A 12 -2.32 32.36 -35.97
CA PRO A 12 -1.75 31.57 -37.04
C PRO A 12 -1.62 30.10 -36.65
N ILE A 13 -1.92 29.20 -37.58
CA ILE A 13 -1.93 27.73 -37.37
C ILE A 13 -0.59 27.23 -36.80
N ILE A 14 0.53 27.84 -37.23
CA ILE A 14 1.89 27.52 -36.75
C ILE A 14 2.04 27.83 -35.25
N VAL A 15 1.50 28.97 -34.80
CA VAL A 15 1.55 29.39 -33.39
C VAL A 15 0.65 28.52 -32.52
N GLN A 16 -0.53 28.15 -33.02
CA GLN A 16 -1.41 27.19 -32.34
C GLN A 16 -0.77 25.80 -32.22
N GLY A 17 -0.09 25.33 -33.28
CA GLY A 17 0.66 24.07 -33.25
C GLY A 17 1.79 24.09 -32.23
N ALA A 18 2.60 25.16 -32.20
CA ALA A 18 3.68 25.33 -31.25
C ALA A 18 3.18 25.38 -29.80
N LEU A 19 2.08 26.10 -29.53
CA LEU A 19 1.44 26.15 -28.22
C LEU A 19 0.88 24.80 -27.79
N GLY A 20 0.24 24.06 -28.70
CA GLY A 20 -0.24 22.71 -28.45
C GLY A 20 0.90 21.75 -28.08
N SER A 21 2.00 21.77 -28.84
CA SER A 21 3.18 20.96 -28.53
C SER A 21 3.88 21.39 -27.23
N GLY A 22 3.92 22.69 -26.92
CA GLY A 22 4.50 23.21 -25.69
C GLY A 22 3.69 22.81 -24.46
N LEU A 23 2.35 22.90 -24.55
CA LEU A 23 1.45 22.44 -23.49
C LEU A 23 1.55 20.93 -23.28
N PHE A 24 1.58 20.15 -24.36
CA PHE A 24 1.76 18.71 -24.30
C PHE A 24 3.09 18.33 -23.65
N TRP A 25 4.19 18.99 -24.04
CA TRP A 25 5.49 18.81 -23.42
C TRP A 25 5.46 19.16 -21.92
N LEU A 26 4.81 20.26 -21.54
CA LEU A 26 4.67 20.67 -20.14
C LEU A 26 3.88 19.64 -19.31
N ILE A 27 2.81 19.08 -19.88
CA ILE A 27 2.04 17.98 -19.26
C ILE A 27 2.93 16.74 -19.09
N LEU A 28 3.72 16.37 -20.10
CA LEU A 28 4.66 15.24 -20.00
C LEU A 28 5.72 15.46 -18.91
N VAL A 29 6.31 16.66 -18.82
CA VAL A 29 7.30 16.99 -17.79
C VAL A 29 6.67 16.93 -16.39
N LEU A 30 5.42 17.40 -16.24
CA LEU A 30 4.69 17.28 -14.97
C LEU A 30 4.41 15.83 -14.60
N LEU A 31 3.90 15.02 -15.53
CA LEU A 31 3.66 13.58 -15.34
C LEU A 31 4.95 12.85 -14.97
N GLN A 32 6.07 13.14 -15.62
CA GLN A 32 7.37 12.55 -15.29
C GLN A 32 7.81 12.91 -13.87
N LYS A 33 7.71 14.18 -13.47
CA LYS A 33 8.07 14.62 -12.12
C LYS A 33 7.18 13.97 -11.06
N ILE A 34 5.88 13.85 -11.32
CA ILE A 34 4.93 13.16 -10.44
C ILE A 34 5.27 11.67 -10.36
N SER A 35 5.51 11.03 -11.51
CA SER A 35 5.87 9.61 -11.58
C SER A 35 7.13 9.30 -10.78
N LEU A 36 8.21 10.08 -10.96
CA LEU A 36 9.45 9.89 -10.21
C LEU A 36 9.26 10.05 -8.69
N LYS A 37 8.47 11.03 -8.26
CA LYS A 37 8.13 11.19 -6.83
C LYS A 37 7.31 10.02 -6.29
N ILE A 38 6.34 9.55 -7.06
CA ILE A 38 5.51 8.40 -6.70
C ILE A 38 6.37 7.13 -6.59
N THR A 39 7.24 6.87 -7.57
CA THR A 39 8.11 5.69 -7.57
C THR A 39 9.08 5.69 -6.39
N GLY A 40 9.69 6.84 -6.08
CA GLY A 40 10.54 6.98 -4.90
C GLY A 40 9.79 6.70 -3.60
N TYR A 41 8.62 7.31 -3.42
CA TYR A 41 7.77 7.09 -2.25
C TYR A 41 7.29 5.64 -2.13
N LEU A 42 6.85 5.03 -3.25
CA LEU A 42 6.44 3.64 -3.30
C LEU A 42 7.58 2.70 -2.89
N SER A 43 8.80 2.95 -3.35
CA SER A 43 9.95 2.11 -3.01
C SER A 43 10.22 2.07 -1.50
N HIS A 44 10.09 3.22 -0.83
CA HIS A 44 10.20 3.31 0.62
C HIS A 44 9.04 2.60 1.33
N LEU A 45 7.81 2.76 0.82
CA LEU A 45 6.65 2.05 1.36
C LEU A 45 6.78 0.53 1.22
N PHE A 46 7.33 0.04 0.10
CA PHE A 46 7.56 -1.38 -0.11
C PHE A 46 8.61 -1.92 0.88
N LYS A 47 9.72 -1.21 1.09
CA LYS A 47 10.73 -1.60 2.11
C LYS A 47 10.13 -1.67 3.51
N GLU A 48 9.32 -0.69 3.90
CA GLU A 48 8.66 -0.69 5.22
C GLU A 48 7.60 -1.78 5.35
N SER A 49 6.88 -2.09 4.27
CA SER A 49 5.96 -3.22 4.21
C SER A 49 6.70 -4.56 4.37
N GLU A 50 7.81 -4.73 3.64
CA GLU A 50 8.66 -5.93 3.69
C GLU A 50 9.21 -6.14 5.12
N LYS A 51 9.73 -5.09 5.77
CA LYS A 51 10.16 -5.15 7.18
C LYS A 51 9.03 -5.58 8.11
N SER A 52 7.84 -5.00 7.93
CA SER A 52 6.68 -5.33 8.75
C SER A 52 6.25 -6.78 8.57
N GLU A 53 6.27 -7.30 7.34
CA GLU A 53 5.96 -8.69 7.01
C GLU A 53 6.98 -9.65 7.62
N ILE A 54 8.28 -9.42 7.44
CA ILE A 54 9.36 -10.23 8.02
C ILE A 54 9.24 -10.29 9.54
N ARG A 55 9.01 -9.15 10.21
CA ARG A 55 8.79 -9.13 11.67
C ARG A 55 7.54 -9.92 12.09
N THR A 56 6.49 -9.91 11.28
CA THR A 56 5.28 -10.70 11.56
C THR A 56 5.57 -12.19 11.44
N GLU A 57 6.34 -12.58 10.42
CA GLU A 57 6.76 -13.97 10.22
C GLU A 57 7.66 -14.47 11.37
N LEU A 58 8.63 -13.66 11.81
CA LEU A 58 9.47 -13.97 12.97
C LEU A 58 8.65 -14.16 14.26
N LEU A 59 7.69 -13.26 14.53
CA LEU A 59 6.82 -13.40 15.70
C LEU A 59 5.98 -14.69 15.64
N LYS A 60 5.54 -15.10 14.45
CA LYS A 60 4.82 -16.36 14.28
C LYS A 60 5.70 -17.58 14.55
N ILE A 61 6.95 -17.58 14.09
CA ILE A 61 7.93 -18.64 14.38
C ILE A 61 8.18 -18.74 15.89
N LEU A 62 8.45 -17.61 16.55
CA LEU A 62 8.65 -17.56 18.00
C LEU A 62 7.41 -18.03 18.77
N MET A 63 6.21 -17.70 18.29
CA MET A 63 4.96 -18.19 18.88
C MET A 63 4.76 -19.71 18.71
N THR A 64 5.27 -20.31 17.62
CA THR A 64 5.22 -21.77 17.42
C THR A 64 6.21 -22.52 18.30
N GLU A 65 7.37 -21.93 18.59
CA GLU A 65 8.40 -22.49 19.48
C GLU A 65 8.03 -22.33 20.97
N ALA A 66 7.32 -21.25 21.33
CA ALA A 66 6.99 -20.91 22.70
C ALA A 66 5.89 -21.82 23.31
N ALA A 67 6.06 -22.16 24.60
CA ALA A 67 5.09 -22.92 25.39
C ALA A 67 4.50 -22.08 26.53
N GLY A 68 3.24 -22.38 26.92
CA GLY A 68 2.60 -21.76 28.08
C GLY A 68 2.41 -20.25 27.96
N ILE A 69 2.84 -19.51 28.98
CA ILE A 69 2.63 -18.05 29.11
C ILE A 69 3.41 -17.27 28.06
N GLU A 70 4.58 -17.76 27.63
CA GLU A 70 5.40 -17.09 26.61
C GLU A 70 4.67 -17.00 25.27
N LYS A 71 3.82 -17.98 24.95
CA LYS A 71 3.00 -17.97 23.75
C LYS A 71 2.02 -16.79 23.73
N LEU A 72 1.48 -16.40 24.90
CA LEU A 72 0.60 -15.24 25.03
C LEU A 72 1.36 -13.92 24.80
N ASN A 73 2.62 -13.86 25.25
CA ASN A 73 3.49 -12.69 25.05
C ASN A 73 3.76 -12.43 23.56
N TYR A 74 3.86 -13.49 22.74
CA TYR A 74 3.99 -13.36 21.28
C TYR A 74 2.65 -13.19 20.54
N ALA A 75 1.55 -13.69 21.10
CA ALA A 75 0.21 -13.51 20.52
C ALA A 75 -0.27 -12.06 20.59
N ALA A 76 -0.01 -11.36 21.69
CA ALA A 76 -0.42 -9.97 21.89
C ALA A 76 0.06 -9.01 20.78
N PRO A 77 1.35 -8.97 20.39
CA PRO A 77 1.81 -8.10 19.31
C PRO A 77 1.27 -8.51 17.93
N ILE A 78 1.00 -9.80 17.68
CA ILE A 78 0.35 -10.27 16.45
C ILE A 78 -1.09 -9.74 16.37
N LEU A 79 -1.85 -9.83 17.46
CA LEU A 79 -3.21 -9.30 17.54
C LEU A 79 -3.23 -7.78 17.37
N TYR A 80 -2.30 -7.06 18.02
CA TYR A 80 -2.16 -5.61 17.84
C TYR A 80 -1.86 -5.23 16.39
N ARG A 81 -1.00 -6.01 15.71
CA ARG A 81 -0.70 -5.80 14.29
C ARG A 81 -1.89 -6.09 13.39
N MET A 82 -2.68 -7.12 13.70
CA MET A 82 -3.90 -7.46 12.95
C MET A 82 -5.00 -6.40 13.11
N ALA A 83 -5.07 -5.73 14.26
CA ALA A 83 -6.07 -4.69 14.50
C ALA A 83 -5.98 -3.54 13.49
N ARG A 84 -4.78 -3.19 12.99
CA ARG A 84 -4.59 -2.09 12.03
C ARG A 84 -5.31 -2.33 10.69
N PRO A 85 -5.04 -3.42 9.93
CA PRO A 85 -5.78 -3.72 8.71
C PRO A 85 -7.26 -3.99 9.00
N PHE A 86 -7.60 -4.60 10.13
CA PHE A 86 -9.01 -4.79 10.51
C PHE A 86 -9.78 -3.47 10.65
N LEU A 87 -9.21 -2.48 11.35
CA LEU A 87 -9.80 -1.13 11.46
C LEU A 87 -9.91 -0.44 10.09
N ARG A 88 -8.91 -0.59 9.22
CA ARG A 88 -8.99 -0.09 7.84
C ARG A 88 -10.13 -0.75 7.07
N ALA A 89 -10.34 -2.06 7.22
CA ALA A 89 -11.45 -2.75 6.58
C ALA A 89 -12.81 -2.20 7.02
N ILE A 90 -12.97 -1.92 8.31
CA ILE A 90 -14.18 -1.29 8.87
C ILE A 90 -14.36 0.11 8.29
N LEU A 91 -13.31 0.93 8.23
CA LEU A 91 -13.38 2.26 7.63
C LEU A 91 -13.79 2.21 6.16
N TRP A 92 -13.20 1.31 5.37
CA TRP A 92 -13.56 1.11 3.96
C TRP A 92 -15.00 0.67 3.79
N LEU A 93 -15.49 -0.20 4.68
CA LEU A 93 -16.89 -0.62 4.69
C LEU A 93 -17.83 0.55 4.99
N VAL A 94 -17.55 1.32 6.06
CA VAL A 94 -18.36 2.47 6.48
C VAL A 94 -18.38 3.56 5.39
N LEU A 95 -17.22 3.87 4.80
CA LEU A 95 -17.13 4.82 3.69
C LEU A 95 -17.85 4.32 2.45
N GLY A 96 -17.74 3.03 2.13
CA GLY A 96 -18.47 2.39 1.03
C GLY A 96 -19.97 2.51 1.19
N LEU A 97 -20.49 2.24 2.39
CA LEU A 97 -21.91 2.38 2.72
C LEU A 97 -22.37 3.85 2.64
N PHE A 98 -21.60 4.78 3.19
CA PHE A 98 -21.95 6.19 3.21
C PHE A 98 -21.94 6.81 1.80
N VAL A 99 -20.84 6.68 1.07
CA VAL A 99 -20.67 7.28 -0.27
C VAL A 99 -21.47 6.51 -1.33
N GLY A 100 -21.64 5.20 -1.16
CA GLY A 100 -22.46 4.36 -2.03
C GLY A 100 -23.93 4.79 -2.11
N SER A 101 -24.44 5.48 -1.08
CA SER A 101 -25.78 6.07 -1.08
C SER A 101 -25.92 7.25 -2.05
N ILE A 102 -24.81 7.93 -2.37
CA ILE A 102 -24.77 9.07 -3.30
C ILE A 102 -24.43 8.58 -4.71
N ILE A 103 -23.41 7.73 -4.80
CA ILE A 103 -22.89 7.21 -6.08
C ILE A 103 -22.60 5.72 -5.90
N SER A 104 -23.40 4.87 -6.53
CA SER A 104 -23.36 3.41 -6.33
C SER A 104 -22.00 2.76 -6.64
N ILE A 105 -21.22 3.32 -7.57
CA ILE A 105 -19.90 2.76 -7.93
C ILE A 105 -18.92 2.79 -6.75
N PHE A 106 -19.01 3.80 -5.87
CA PHE A 106 -18.14 3.89 -4.70
C PHE A 106 -18.50 2.88 -3.62
N GLY A 107 -19.74 2.40 -3.57
CA GLY A 107 -20.13 1.29 -2.70
C GLY A 107 -19.34 0.03 -3.03
N ILE A 108 -19.26 -0.33 -4.32
CA ILE A 108 -18.49 -1.49 -4.80
C ILE A 108 -17.01 -1.36 -4.44
N ILE A 109 -16.42 -0.18 -4.70
CA ILE A 109 -15.02 0.09 -4.35
C ILE A 109 -14.80 -0.04 -2.84
N GLY A 110 -15.74 0.48 -2.04
CA GLY A 110 -15.79 0.33 -0.58
C GLY A 110 -15.72 -1.12 -0.11
N TYR A 111 -16.58 -1.98 -0.66
CA TYR A 111 -16.63 -3.40 -0.33
C TYR A 111 -15.36 -4.15 -0.73
N ILE A 112 -14.84 -3.90 -1.94
CA ILE A 112 -13.59 -4.51 -2.40
C ILE A 112 -12.43 -4.12 -1.48
N GLY A 113 -12.34 -2.83 -1.13
CA GLY A 113 -11.32 -2.35 -0.18
C GLY A 113 -11.45 -3.02 1.19
N SER A 114 -12.67 -3.17 1.70
CA SER A 114 -12.92 -3.85 2.97
C SER A 114 -12.47 -5.31 2.95
N ILE A 115 -12.84 -6.06 1.91
CA ILE A 115 -12.43 -7.46 1.74
C ILE A 115 -10.90 -7.57 1.66
N TYR A 116 -10.24 -6.70 0.89
CA TYR A 116 -8.79 -6.67 0.78
C TYR A 116 -8.11 -6.54 2.16
N TYR A 117 -8.56 -5.59 2.98
CA TYR A 117 -7.99 -5.38 4.31
C TYR A 117 -8.36 -6.50 5.30
N LEU A 118 -9.52 -7.13 5.17
CA LEU A 118 -9.87 -8.33 5.96
C LEU A 118 -8.95 -9.50 5.62
N LEU A 119 -8.65 -9.73 4.34
CA LEU A 119 -7.69 -10.75 3.92
C LEU A 119 -6.28 -10.44 4.42
N GLN A 120 -5.88 -9.16 4.41
CA GLN A 120 -4.62 -8.74 4.99
C GLN A 120 -4.57 -9.01 6.51
N ALA A 121 -5.65 -8.69 7.23
CA ALA A 121 -5.78 -8.98 8.67
C ALA A 121 -5.70 -10.49 8.94
N LEU A 122 -6.38 -11.30 8.13
CA LEU A 122 -6.34 -12.76 8.21
C LEU A 122 -4.92 -13.30 7.98
N ASN A 123 -4.19 -12.73 7.01
CA ASN A 123 -2.81 -13.13 6.77
C ASN A 123 -1.89 -12.85 7.97
N VAL A 124 -2.17 -11.82 8.77
CA VAL A 124 -1.38 -11.54 9.99
C VAL A 124 -1.60 -12.63 11.05
N VAL A 125 -2.82 -13.15 11.20
CA VAL A 125 -3.16 -14.17 12.21
C VAL A 125 -3.11 -15.61 11.69
N SER A 126 -2.87 -15.81 10.40
CA SER A 126 -2.79 -17.14 9.79
C SER A 126 -1.70 -17.97 10.47
N ALA A 127 -2.03 -19.23 10.75
CA ALA A 127 -1.08 -20.18 11.33
C ALA A 127 0.16 -20.25 10.44
N TYR A 128 1.33 -20.25 11.07
CA TYR A 128 2.59 -20.44 10.37
C TYR A 128 2.65 -21.87 9.81
N LYS A 129 2.78 -21.97 8.49
CA LYS A 129 2.87 -23.25 7.78
C LYS A 129 4.19 -23.27 7.03
N TYR A 130 5.22 -23.79 7.67
CA TYR A 130 6.52 -24.03 7.06
C TYR A 130 6.92 -25.47 7.33
N ASN A 131 7.22 -26.20 6.26
CA ASN A 131 7.52 -27.63 6.31
C ASN A 131 9.03 -27.93 6.34
N GLY A 132 9.89 -26.91 6.47
CA GLY A 132 11.35 -27.04 6.55
C GLY A 132 11.91 -26.74 7.94
N ASP A 133 13.22 -26.54 8.02
CA ASP A 133 13.90 -26.18 9.26
C ASP A 133 13.57 -24.74 9.71
N LEU A 134 12.93 -24.62 10.87
CA LEU A 134 12.50 -23.34 11.45
C LEU A 134 13.70 -22.45 11.79
N GLU A 135 14.82 -23.03 12.23
CA GLU A 135 16.00 -22.27 12.63
C GLU A 135 16.73 -21.67 11.43
N GLU A 136 16.82 -22.42 10.32
CA GLU A 136 17.34 -21.90 9.06
C GLU A 136 16.51 -20.71 8.57
N ARG A 137 15.17 -20.84 8.61
CA ARG A 137 14.25 -19.78 8.17
C ARG A 137 14.32 -18.54 9.07
N LYS A 138 14.40 -18.73 10.39
CA LYS A 138 14.56 -17.66 11.37
C LYS A 138 15.87 -16.89 11.18
N SER A 139 16.97 -17.61 10.92
CA SER A 139 18.26 -17.00 10.59
C SER A 139 18.20 -16.18 9.31
N ALA A 140 17.63 -16.74 8.24
CA ALA A 140 17.47 -16.06 6.95
C ALA A 140 16.63 -14.78 7.06
N LEU A 141 15.49 -14.85 7.76
CA LEU A 141 14.62 -13.70 8.00
C LEU A 141 15.29 -12.62 8.86
N SER A 142 16.06 -13.02 9.87
CA SER A 142 16.80 -12.09 10.72
C SER A 142 17.92 -11.38 9.95
N ALA A 143 18.65 -12.10 9.10
CA ALA A 143 19.65 -11.53 8.21
C ALA A 143 19.03 -10.53 7.23
N ARG A 144 17.90 -10.90 6.62
CA ARG A 144 17.17 -10.03 5.68
C ARG A 144 16.63 -8.77 6.37
N LEU A 145 16.11 -8.90 7.59
CA LEU A 145 15.63 -7.76 8.37
C LEU A 145 16.76 -6.77 8.65
N LYS A 146 17.94 -7.29 9.03
CA LYS A 146 19.13 -6.47 9.29
C LYS A 146 19.61 -5.74 8.03
N GLU A 147 19.63 -6.42 6.88
CA GLU A 147 19.95 -5.80 5.59
C GLU A 147 18.98 -4.65 5.26
N LEU A 148 17.69 -4.81 5.54
CA LEU A 148 16.69 -3.77 5.31
C LEU A 148 16.80 -2.61 6.31
N GLU A 149 17.31 -2.84 7.52
CA GLU A 149 17.53 -1.81 8.54
C GLU A 149 18.81 -0.99 8.27
N GLU A 150 19.85 -1.60 7.68
CA GLU A 150 21.10 -0.93 7.30
C GLU A 150 20.99 -0.13 5.99
N ASN A 151 20.04 -0.45 5.11
CA ASN A 151 19.83 0.19 3.79
C ASN A 151 18.73 1.28 3.79
N VAL A 152 18.46 1.89 4.94
CA VAL A 152 17.56 3.05 5.13
C VAL A 152 18.34 4.20 5.73
#